data_AF-A0A4R3KB15-F1
#
_entry.id   AF-A0A4R3KB15-F1
#
_cell.length_a   1.000
_cell.length_b   1.000
_cell.length_c   1.000
_cell.angle_alpha   90.00
_cell.angle_beta   90.00
_cell.angle_gamma   90.00
#
_symmetry.space_group_name_H-M   'P 1'
#
loop_
_entity.id
_entity.type
_entity.pdbx_description
1 polymer ?
#
loop_
_entity_poly.entity_id
_entity_poly.type
_entity_poly.pdbx_seq_one_letter_code
_entity_poly.pdbx_strand_id
1 'polypeptide(L)' 'MMYRNKDYLKGIKLVDEGKVALTPLISKHFSFKEYLKAYQYIDENKETTMKVIINVQE' A
#
# COMPACT_ATOMS: atom_id res chain seq x y z
N MET A 1 -3.03 19.53 -1.24
CA MET A 1 -3.15 18.89 0.09
C MET A 1 -1.79 18.31 0.45
N MET A 2 -1.06 18.91 1.40
CA MET A 2 0.22 18.34 1.85
C MET A 2 0.04 17.84 3.28
N TYR A 3 0.17 16.53 3.46
CA TYR A 3 0.16 15.90 4.78
C TYR A 3 1.25 16.55 5.64
N ARG A 4 0.88 17.07 6.80
CA ARG A 4 1.86 17.62 7.73
C ARG A 4 2.49 16.45 8.48
N ASN A 5 3.73 16.59 8.92
CA ASN A 5 4.42 15.57 9.72
C ASN A 5 3.56 15.05 10.90
N LYS A 6 2.74 15.93 11.50
CA LYS A 6 1.77 15.59 12.55
C LYS A 6 0.70 14.57 12.13
N ASP A 7 0.21 14.64 10.89
CA ASP A 7 -0.81 13.72 10.37
C ASP A 7 -0.24 12.31 10.22
N TYR A 8 1.03 12.21 9.78
CA TYR A 8 1.74 10.94 9.66
C TYR A 8 1.93 10.26 11.02
N LEU A 9 2.39 11.00 12.03
CA LEU A 9 2.56 10.49 13.39
C LEU A 9 1.24 10.01 13.99
N LYS A 10 0.15 10.76 13.76
CA LYS A 10 -1.19 10.36 14.20
C LYS A 10 -1.66 9.08 13.48
N GLY A 11 -1.40 8.97 12.18
CA GLY A 11 -1.70 7.78 11.39
C GLY A 11 -1.00 6.53 11.94
N ILE A 12 0.31 6.63 12.21
CA ILE A 12 1.07 5.52 12.82
C ILE A 12 0.45 5.11 14.15
N LYS A 13 0.15 6.08 15.02
CA LYS A 13 -0.44 5.79 16.33
C LYS A 13 -1.79 5.06 16.22
N LEU A 14 -2.65 5.44 15.28
CA LEU A 14 -3.95 4.79 15.09
C LEU A 14 -3.82 3.34 14.60
N VAL A 15 -2.79 3.05 13.80
CA VAL A 15 -2.49 1.70 13.32
C VAL A 15 -1.90 0.85 14.44
N ASP A 16 -0.96 1.42 15.21
CA ASP A 16 -0.31 0.78 16.35
C ASP A 16 -1.32 0.44 17.47
N GLU A 17 -2.25 1.35 17.75
CA GLU A 17 -3.36 1.13 18.70
C GLU A 17 -4.44 0.17 18.16
N GLY A 18 -4.28 -0.39 16.95
CA GLY A 18 -5.24 -1.31 16.33
C GLY A 18 -6.59 -0.68 15.93
N LYS A 19 -6.71 0.65 16.02
CA LYS A 19 -7.93 1.39 15.67
C LYS A 19 -8.15 1.48 14.16
N VAL A 20 -7.09 1.29 13.38
CA VAL A 20 -7.12 1.30 11.91
C VAL A 20 -6.32 0.12 11.37
N ALA A 21 -6.98 -0.77 10.63
CA ALA A 21 -6.33 -1.88 9.94
C ALA A 21 -6.00 -1.47 8.49
N LEU A 22 -4.70 -1.35 8.17
CA LEU A 22 -4.24 -1.04 6.81
C LEU A 22 -4.00 -2.29 5.95
N THR A 23 -3.84 -3.45 6.58
CA THR A 23 -3.59 -4.73 5.91
C THR A 23 -4.64 -5.11 4.85
N PRO A 24 -5.97 -4.96 5.06
CA PRO A 24 -6.96 -5.34 4.04
C PRO A 24 -6.96 -4.44 2.81
N LEU A 25 -6.35 -3.25 2.89
CA LEU A 25 -6.22 -2.35 1.75
C LEU A 25 -5.15 -2.83 0.76
N ILE A 26 -4.22 -3.69 1.21
CA ILE A 26 -3.15 -4.23 0.37
C ILE A 26 -3.69 -5.44 -0.38
N SER A 27 -3.88 -5.28 -1.68
CA SER A 27 -4.45 -6.31 -2.55
C SER A 27 -3.40 -7.29 -3.06
N LYS A 28 -2.16 -6.83 -3.30
CA LYS A 28 -1.08 -7.69 -3.81
C LYS A 28 0.31 -7.15 -3.50
N HIS A 29 1.26 -8.07 -3.33
CA HIS A 29 2.68 -7.79 -3.22
C HIS A 29 3.40 -8.25 -4.49
N PHE A 30 4.40 -7.48 -4.92
CA PHE A 30 5.31 -7.84 -6.01
C PHE A 30 6.75 -7.64 -5.56
N SER A 31 7.65 -8.46 -6.08
CA SER A 31 9.09 -8.22 -5.96
C SER A 31 9.50 -7.04 -6.85
N PHE A 32 10.61 -6.38 -6.51
CA PHE A 32 11.14 -5.27 -7.33
C PHE A 32 11.45 -5.68 -8.77
N LYS A 33 11.94 -6.92 -8.96
CA LYS A 33 12.20 -7.49 -10.29
C LYS A 33 10.94 -7.57 -11.16
N GLU A 34 9.78 -7.64 -10.53
CA GLU A 34 8.47 -7.76 -11.18
C GLU A 34 7.69 -6.43 -11.18
N TYR A 35 8.35 -5.29 -11.00
CA TYR A 35 7.68 -3.98 -10.98
C TYR A 35 6.78 -3.77 -12.21
N LEU A 36 7.22 -4.20 -13.40
CA LEU A 36 6.44 -4.05 -14.63
C LEU A 36 5.15 -4.90 -14.59
N LYS A 37 5.24 -6.13 -14.06
CA LYS A 37 4.07 -6.99 -13.87
C LYS A 37 3.11 -6.40 -12.85
N ALA A 38 3.60 -5.66 -11.85
CA ALA A 38 2.76 -4.96 -10.90
C ALA A 38 1.87 -3.91 -11.61
N TYR A 39 2.44 -3.14 -12.53
CA TYR A 39 1.67 -2.18 -13.35
C TYR A 39 0.66 -2.86 -14.27
N GLN A 40 1.06 -3.95 -14.93
CA GLN A 40 0.15 -4.74 -15.77
C GLN A 40 -1.00 -5.32 -14.95
N TYR A 41 -0.72 -5.86 -13.76
CA TYR A 41 -1.74 -6.39 -12.86
C TYR A 41 -2.75 -5.33 -12.43
N ILE A 42 -2.27 -4.11 -12.12
CA ILE A 42 -3.17 -2.98 -11.83
C ILE A 42 -4.05 -2.69 -13.03
N ASP A 43 -3.49 -2.73 -14.25
CA ASP A 43 -4.25 -2.42 -15.46
C ASP A 43 -5.35 -3.45 -15.76
N GLU A 44 -5.04 -4.73 -15.55
CA GLU A 44 -5.97 -5.84 -15.76
C GLU A 44 -7.00 -5.97 -14.64
N ASN A 45 -6.68 -5.53 -13.42
CA ASN A 45 -7.50 -5.72 -12.21
C ASN A 45 -7.92 -4.38 -11.56
N LYS A 46 -8.09 -3.32 -12.36
CA LYS A 46 -8.38 -1.94 -11.89
C LYS A 46 -9.59 -1.87 -10.94
N GLU A 47 -10.60 -2.69 -11.17
CA GLU A 47 -11.86 -2.65 -10.42
C GLU A 47 -11.78 -3.38 -9.07
N THR A 48 -10.83 -4.30 -8.91
CA THR A 48 -10.71 -5.16 -7.72
C THR A 48 -9.46 -4.87 -6.90
N THR A 49 -8.49 -4.16 -7.47
CA THR A 49 -7.20 -3.86 -6.85
C THR A 49 -7.22 -2.50 -6.19
N MET A 50 -7.14 -2.47 -4.85
CA MET A 50 -7.08 -1.23 -4.07
C MET A 50 -5.65 -0.68 -3.96
N LYS A 51 -4.70 -1.52 -3.53
CA LYS A 51 -3.30 -1.10 -3.34
C LYS A 51 -2.34 -2.23 -3.63
N VAL A 52 -1.35 -1.93 -4.47
CA VAL A 52 -0.23 -2.82 -4.77
C VAL A 52 1.03 -2.31 -4.08
N ILE A 53 1.77 -3.22 -3.46
CA ILE A 53 3.04 -2.91 -2.78
C ILE A 53 4.18 -3.61 -3.53
N ILE A 54 5.25 -2.87 -3.80
CA ILE A 54 6.49 -3.39 -4.40
C ILE A 54 7.53 -3.49 -3.29
N ASN A 55 7.98 -4.71 -3.01
CA ASN A 55 9.03 -5.00 -2.05
C ASN A 55 10.40 -4.79 -2.72
N VAL A 56 11.20 -3.85 -2.20
CA VAL A 56 12.51 -3.47 -2.77
C VAL A 56 13.68 -4.25 -2.16
N GLN A 57 13.50 -4.84 -0.98
CA GLN A 57 14.56 -5.52 -0.22
C GLN A 57 14.57 -7.05 -0.39
N GLU A 58 13.95 -7.59 -1.46
CA GLU A 58 14.00 -9.02 -1.81
C GLU A 58 15.07 -9.34 -2.87
#